data_AF-A0A2S5ABX3-F1
#
_entry.id   AF-A0A2S5ABX3-F1
#
_cell.length_a   1.000
_cell.length_b   1.000
_cell.length_c   1.000
_cell.angle_alpha   90.00
_cell.angle_beta   90.00
_cell.angle_gamma   90.00
#
_symmetry.space_group_name_H-M   'P 1'
#
loop_
_entity.id
_entity.type
_entity.pdbx_description
1 polymer ?
#
loop_
_entity_poly.entity_id
_entity_poly.type
_entity_poly.pdbx_seq_one_letter_code
_entity_poly.pdbx_strand_id
1 'polypeptide(L)'
;MKQIIFLTISLFLFTPRSFGQDKTENIVYVVDKITILEDPEKGNEIVESEIADINVIKNKDSLKNLGFEKFDGAIYIYTKEYRKRPEEIKQIPSTKQMERKNGIWYLNNKIYNGKFIDYYYSGRIQGEGILKNGKLDGLRKMYFQNGNLSVERYYTNSISNGLEKEYYEDGTLKQKGVLIFGKEDGIWEIYFPNGQVKRRTNYKNGIFDGESTIYYSTGKILSVELGQNGKIIPDKRLEKITQLMNKSNESYKNDDRKAALRFCDKAIELDNEYAEAYFSRGTIKLNEMQFDEAIADLDKALSIEPFMSNAISNRAFARIRKYEFKNSRKLVENSEITVIASKEKVEIPQTEKEKICNDLKQAIKLGDNLEMILEAETKYCK
;
A
#
# COMPACT_ATOMS: atom_id res chain seq x y z
N MET A 1 -5.80 -8.43 -20.90
CA MET A 1 -5.37 -9.20 -19.71
C MET A 1 -6.61 -9.49 -18.88
N LYS A 2 -6.90 -10.78 -18.66
CA LYS A 2 -8.16 -11.28 -18.11
C LYS A 2 -8.29 -10.94 -16.62
N GLN A 3 -9.29 -10.14 -16.26
CA GLN A 3 -9.90 -10.14 -14.92
C GLN A 3 -11.03 -11.17 -14.94
N ILE A 4 -10.93 -12.23 -14.14
CA ILE A 4 -12.01 -13.18 -13.89
C ILE A 4 -11.98 -13.50 -12.41
N ILE A 5 -12.68 -12.75 -11.56
CA ILE A 5 -12.94 -13.17 -10.18
C ILE A 5 -14.12 -12.34 -9.61
N PHE A 6 -15.32 -12.80 -9.20
CA PHE A 6 -16.04 -14.08 -9.10
C PHE A 6 -17.48 -13.85 -9.62
N LEU A 7 -17.81 -14.32 -10.83
CA LEU A 7 -19.17 -14.72 -11.27
C LEU A 7 -19.12 -14.99 -12.78
N THR A 8 -18.63 -16.18 -13.13
CA THR A 8 -19.03 -16.96 -14.31
C THR A 8 -18.16 -18.22 -14.34
N ILE A 9 -18.33 -19.07 -13.33
CA ILE A 9 -18.16 -20.51 -13.58
C ILE A 9 -19.44 -20.97 -14.28
N SER A 10 -19.61 -20.54 -15.53
CA SER A 10 -20.51 -21.22 -16.46
C SER A 10 -19.79 -22.49 -16.87
N LEU A 11 -19.93 -23.54 -16.06
CA LEU A 11 -19.61 -24.90 -16.51
C LEU A 11 -20.66 -25.27 -17.56
N PHE A 12 -20.36 -24.98 -18.83
CA PHE A 12 -21.01 -25.61 -19.98
C PHE A 12 -20.70 -27.11 -19.93
N LEU A 13 -21.47 -27.88 -19.18
CA LEU A 13 -21.69 -29.29 -19.52
C LEU A 13 -22.71 -29.29 -20.67
N PHE A 14 -22.19 -29.32 -21.90
CA PHE A 14 -22.99 -29.53 -23.10
C PHE A 14 -23.66 -30.90 -23.03
N THR A 15 -24.95 -30.93 -22.68
CA THR A 15 -25.93 -31.87 -23.25
C THR A 15 -27.14 -31.05 -23.65
N PRO A 16 -27.60 -31.07 -24.92
CA PRO A 16 -28.70 -30.23 -25.34
C PRO A 16 -30.02 -30.86 -24.90
N ARG A 17 -30.76 -30.23 -23.98
CA ARG A 17 -32.23 -30.29 -23.99
C ARG A 17 -32.92 -29.18 -23.20
N SER A 18 -33.71 -28.42 -23.96
CA SER A 18 -34.97 -27.72 -23.65
C SER A 18 -35.06 -26.72 -22.50
N PHE A 19 -35.32 -25.47 -22.89
CA PHE A 19 -36.26 -24.50 -22.31
C PHE A 19 -36.90 -24.86 -20.95
N GLY A 20 -36.52 -24.11 -19.93
CA GLY A 20 -37.26 -23.98 -18.67
C GLY A 20 -36.52 -23.03 -17.74
N GLN A 21 -37.15 -21.88 -17.41
CA GLN A 21 -36.82 -20.92 -16.35
C GLN A 21 -35.42 -21.05 -15.72
N ASP A 22 -34.47 -20.18 -16.10
CA ASP A 22 -33.20 -20.01 -15.39
C ASP A 22 -33.45 -19.39 -14.02
N LYS A 23 -33.88 -20.23 -13.08
CA LYS A 23 -33.85 -19.93 -11.66
C LYS A 23 -32.36 -19.88 -11.30
N THR A 24 -31.84 -18.71 -11.00
CA THR A 24 -30.47 -18.57 -10.48
C THR A 24 -30.35 -19.45 -9.22
N GLU A 25 -29.64 -20.57 -9.32
CA GLU A 25 -29.41 -21.48 -8.19
C GLU A 25 -28.70 -20.72 -7.06
N ASN A 26 -29.23 -20.79 -5.84
CA ASN A 26 -28.60 -20.19 -4.67
C ASN A 26 -27.50 -21.13 -4.14
N ILE A 27 -26.25 -20.87 -4.51
CA ILE A 27 -25.10 -21.72 -4.19
C ILE A 27 -24.28 -21.12 -3.04
N VAL A 28 -23.93 -21.95 -2.05
CA VAL A 28 -22.95 -21.59 -1.02
C VAL A 28 -21.55 -22.06 -1.41
N TYR A 29 -20.54 -21.22 -1.21
CA TYR A 29 -19.15 -21.58 -1.41
C TYR A 29 -18.47 -21.84 -0.07
N VAL A 30 -17.65 -22.89 -0.01
CA VAL A 30 -16.84 -23.22 1.16
C VAL A 30 -15.40 -23.40 0.69
N VAL A 31 -14.50 -22.53 1.14
CA VAL A 31 -13.07 -22.63 0.82
C VAL A 31 -12.35 -23.27 2.00
N ASP A 32 -11.74 -24.43 1.77
CA ASP A 32 -11.10 -25.33 2.73
C ASP A 32 -12.03 -25.81 3.85
N LYS A 33 -12.43 -24.91 4.75
CA LYS A 33 -13.40 -25.11 5.86
C LYS A 33 -14.18 -23.83 6.21
N ILE A 34 -14.03 -22.77 5.41
CA ILE A 34 -14.58 -21.44 5.68
C ILE A 34 -15.72 -21.19 4.69
N THR A 35 -16.92 -21.02 5.23
CA THR A 35 -18.09 -20.65 4.44
C THR A 35 -17.97 -19.19 4.00
N ILE A 36 -18.16 -18.94 2.70
CA ILE A 36 -18.13 -17.63 2.10
C ILE A 36 -19.55 -17.08 2.07
N LEU A 37 -19.79 -16.03 2.86
CA LEU A 37 -21.09 -15.37 2.97
C LEU A 37 -21.10 -13.95 2.39
N GLU A 38 -19.91 -13.39 2.15
CA GLU A 38 -19.69 -12.04 1.63
C GLU A 38 -18.64 -12.11 0.52
N ASP A 39 -18.67 -11.13 -0.38
CA ASP A 39 -17.70 -11.03 -1.46
C ASP A 39 -16.27 -10.90 -0.91
N PRO A 40 -15.26 -11.53 -1.56
CA PRO A 40 -13.87 -11.37 -1.17
C PRO A 40 -13.46 -9.90 -1.20
N GLU A 41 -12.69 -9.47 -0.19
CA GLU A 41 -11.95 -8.21 -0.27
C GLU A 41 -11.04 -8.22 -1.51
N LYS A 42 -10.94 -7.06 -2.17
CA LYS A 42 -10.09 -6.90 -3.36
C LYS A 42 -8.66 -7.37 -3.08
N GLY A 43 -8.16 -8.26 -3.92
CA GLY A 43 -6.85 -8.89 -3.78
C GLY A 43 -6.86 -10.21 -3.02
N ASN A 44 -7.86 -10.52 -2.19
CA ASN A 44 -8.00 -11.82 -1.48
C ASN A 44 -8.86 -12.82 -2.26
N GLU A 45 -8.97 -12.65 -3.56
CA GLU A 45 -9.71 -13.59 -4.36
C GLU A 45 -8.89 -14.86 -4.65
N ILE A 46 -9.57 -16.02 -4.73
CA ILE A 46 -8.92 -17.28 -5.11
C ILE A 46 -8.79 -17.36 -6.63
N VAL A 47 -7.62 -17.77 -7.12
CA VAL A 47 -7.37 -18.01 -8.54
C VAL A 47 -7.25 -19.50 -8.86
N GLU A 48 -7.55 -19.89 -10.10
CA GLU A 48 -7.57 -21.30 -10.53
C GLU A 48 -6.25 -22.05 -10.23
N SER A 49 -5.11 -21.36 -10.34
CA SER A 49 -3.79 -21.94 -10.06
C SER A 49 -3.57 -22.33 -8.59
N GLU A 50 -4.40 -21.84 -7.66
CA GLU A 50 -4.33 -22.12 -6.22
C GLU A 50 -5.25 -23.28 -5.81
N ILE A 51 -6.21 -23.65 -6.67
CA ILE A 51 -7.19 -24.71 -6.39
C ILE A 51 -6.55 -26.09 -6.60
N ALA A 52 -6.71 -26.98 -5.63
CA ALA A 52 -6.32 -28.38 -5.75
C ALA A 52 -7.46 -29.21 -6.33
N ASP A 53 -8.65 -29.06 -5.76
CA ASP A 53 -9.83 -29.80 -6.18
C ASP A 53 -11.12 -29.09 -5.76
N ILE A 54 -12.21 -29.40 -6.46
CA ILE A 54 -13.55 -28.84 -6.25
C ILE A 54 -14.52 -30.00 -6.08
N ASN A 55 -15.40 -29.90 -5.09
CA ASN A 55 -16.48 -30.85 -4.87
C ASN A 55 -17.83 -30.12 -4.84
N VAL A 56 -18.81 -30.63 -5.59
CA VAL A 56 -20.13 -30.01 -5.74
C VAL A 56 -21.18 -30.91 -5.11
N ILE A 57 -21.97 -30.37 -4.19
CA ILE A 57 -23.02 -31.06 -3.47
C ILE A 57 -24.36 -30.41 -3.81
N LYS A 58 -25.26 -31.16 -4.46
CA LYS A 58 -26.64 -30.73 -4.76
C LYS A 58 -27.71 -31.61 -4.09
N ASN A 59 -27.30 -32.71 -3.47
CA ASN A 59 -28.24 -33.61 -2.80
C ASN A 59 -28.81 -32.94 -1.54
N LYS A 60 -30.13 -32.87 -1.43
CA LYS A 60 -30.83 -32.16 -0.34
C LYS A 60 -30.53 -32.72 1.05
N ASP A 61 -30.45 -34.05 1.20
CA ASP A 61 -30.15 -34.67 2.49
C ASP A 61 -28.72 -34.36 2.93
N SER A 62 -27.78 -34.37 1.98
CA SER A 62 -26.39 -34.00 2.21
C SER A 62 -26.26 -32.53 2.61
N LEU A 63 -26.95 -31.62 1.91
CA LEU A 63 -26.97 -30.19 2.25
C LEU A 63 -27.56 -29.96 3.64
N LYS A 64 -28.66 -30.65 3.98
CA LYS A 64 -29.27 -30.57 5.31
C LYS A 64 -28.31 -31.04 6.41
N ASN A 65 -27.61 -32.15 6.20
CA ASN A 65 -26.62 -32.66 7.17
C ASN A 65 -25.44 -31.71 7.36
N LEU A 66 -25.13 -30.88 6.36
CA LEU A 66 -24.07 -29.87 6.39
C LEU A 66 -24.56 -28.51 6.92
N GLY A 67 -25.85 -28.36 7.25
CA GLY A 67 -26.44 -27.09 7.69
C GLY A 67 -26.66 -26.07 6.57
N PHE A 68 -26.76 -26.55 5.33
CA PHE A 68 -26.97 -25.74 4.12
C PHE A 68 -28.36 -25.99 3.50
N GLU A 69 -29.36 -26.32 4.31
CA GLU A 69 -30.72 -26.66 3.85
C GLU A 69 -31.44 -25.53 3.09
N LYS A 70 -30.94 -24.29 3.19
CA LYS A 70 -31.47 -23.10 2.50
C LYS A 70 -30.85 -22.84 1.13
N PHE A 71 -29.81 -23.58 0.76
CA PHE A 71 -29.10 -23.44 -0.50
C PHE A 71 -29.50 -24.54 -1.48
N ASP A 72 -29.47 -24.24 -2.78
CA ASP A 72 -29.75 -25.20 -3.86
C ASP A 72 -28.53 -26.11 -4.12
N GLY A 73 -27.34 -25.68 -3.67
CA GLY A 73 -26.10 -26.46 -3.75
C GLY A 73 -24.98 -25.84 -2.94
N ALA A 74 -23.94 -26.63 -2.69
CA ALA A 74 -22.71 -26.21 -2.02
C ALA A 74 -21.50 -26.58 -2.88
N ILE A 75 -20.60 -25.63 -3.10
CA ILE A 75 -19.32 -25.84 -3.80
C ILE A 75 -18.20 -25.73 -2.77
N TYR A 76 -17.56 -26.87 -2.52
CA TYR A 76 -16.36 -26.96 -1.72
C TYR A 76 -15.13 -26.81 -2.61
N ILE A 77 -14.26 -25.86 -2.26
CA ILE A 77 -13.02 -25.59 -2.97
C ILE A 77 -11.89 -25.86 -1.99
N TYR A 78 -10.99 -26.78 -2.32
CA TYR A 78 -9.82 -27.06 -1.50
C TYR A 78 -8.58 -26.48 -2.16
N THR A 79 -7.84 -25.68 -1.40
CA THR A 79 -6.61 -25.05 -1.87
C THR A 79 -5.43 -26.03 -1.84
N LYS A 80 -4.44 -25.82 -2.72
CA LYS A 80 -3.18 -26.58 -2.69
C LYS A 80 -2.46 -26.43 -1.35
N GLU A 81 -2.52 -25.24 -0.76
CA GLU A 81 -1.90 -24.96 0.54
C GLU A 81 -2.60 -25.72 1.68
N TYR A 82 -3.93 -25.80 1.67
CA TYR A 82 -4.65 -26.62 2.62
C TYR A 82 -4.34 -28.11 2.49
N ARG A 83 -4.24 -28.64 1.27
CA ARG A 83 -3.93 -30.06 1.04
C ARG A 83 -2.56 -30.48 1.60
N LYS A 84 -1.55 -29.61 1.49
CA LYS A 84 -0.19 -29.84 2.01
C LYS A 84 -0.08 -29.71 3.54
N ARG A 85 -1.07 -29.08 4.18
CA ARG A 85 -1.00 -28.73 5.61
C ARG A 85 -1.05 -29.98 6.50
N PRO A 86 -0.23 -30.06 7.57
CA PRO A 86 -0.33 -31.15 8.55
C PRO A 86 -1.70 -31.21 9.22
N GLU A 87 -2.15 -32.41 9.60
CA GLU A 87 -3.47 -32.61 10.22
C GLU A 87 -3.59 -31.87 11.56
N GLU A 88 -2.51 -31.75 12.35
CA GLU A 88 -2.58 -31.00 13.61
C GLU A 88 -2.90 -29.52 13.38
N ILE A 89 -2.39 -28.92 12.30
CA ILE A 89 -2.66 -27.52 11.96
C ILE A 89 -4.06 -27.35 11.36
N LYS A 90 -4.56 -28.34 10.59
CA LYS A 90 -5.93 -28.34 10.06
C LYS A 90 -7.00 -28.42 11.16
N GLN A 91 -6.65 -28.91 12.34
CA GLN A 91 -7.54 -28.97 13.51
C GLN A 91 -7.63 -27.65 14.27
N ILE A 92 -6.68 -26.73 14.08
CA ILE A 92 -6.72 -25.41 14.70
C ILE A 92 -7.82 -24.57 14.00
N PRO A 93 -8.82 -24.08 14.74
CA PRO A 93 -9.93 -23.35 14.15
C PRO A 93 -9.52 -21.95 13.67
N SER A 94 -10.27 -21.45 12.69
CA SER A 94 -10.23 -20.06 12.27
C SER A 94 -11.27 -19.24 13.03
N THR A 95 -11.00 -17.95 13.26
CA THR A 95 -12.03 -17.05 13.84
C THR A 95 -13.21 -16.86 12.91
N LYS A 96 -13.06 -17.08 11.60
CA LYS A 96 -14.16 -17.09 10.63
C LYS A 96 -15.15 -18.25 10.85
N GLN A 97 -14.81 -19.22 11.71
CA GLN A 97 -15.68 -20.32 12.12
C GLN A 97 -16.27 -20.11 13.52
N MET A 98 -15.99 -18.96 14.15
CA MET A 98 -16.40 -18.62 15.51
C MET A 98 -17.44 -17.51 15.50
N GLU A 99 -18.25 -17.46 16.56
CA GLU A 99 -19.17 -16.35 16.81
C GLU A 99 -18.55 -15.37 17.82
N ARG A 100 -18.67 -14.07 17.56
CA ARG A 100 -18.20 -13.03 18.48
C ARG A 100 -19.39 -12.33 19.16
N LYS A 101 -19.53 -12.50 20.47
CA LYS A 101 -20.60 -11.88 21.29
C LYS A 101 -19.96 -11.03 22.39
N ASN A 102 -20.28 -9.74 22.44
CA ASN A 102 -19.74 -8.78 23.43
C ASN A 102 -18.19 -8.83 23.56
N GLY A 103 -17.50 -9.00 22.44
CA GLY A 103 -16.03 -9.08 22.40
C GLY A 103 -15.43 -10.42 22.83
N ILE A 104 -16.26 -11.43 23.11
CA ILE A 104 -15.84 -12.80 23.47
C ILE A 104 -16.10 -13.72 22.28
N TRP A 105 -15.12 -14.56 21.96
CA TRP A 105 -15.18 -15.56 20.91
C TRP A 105 -15.73 -16.90 21.42
N TYR A 106 -16.68 -17.45 20.66
CA TYR A 106 -17.34 -18.72 20.92
C TYR A 106 -17.16 -19.66 19.74
N LEU A 107 -16.81 -20.91 20.02
CA LEU A 107 -16.82 -21.99 19.04
C LEU A 107 -17.84 -23.03 19.49
N ASN A 108 -18.80 -23.38 18.63
CA ASN A 108 -19.90 -24.31 18.95
C ASN A 108 -20.63 -23.91 20.26
N ASN A 109 -20.99 -22.64 20.38
CA ASN A 109 -21.66 -22.05 21.55
C ASN A 109 -20.89 -22.09 22.89
N LYS A 110 -19.59 -22.44 22.88
CA LYS A 110 -18.73 -22.45 24.06
C LYS A 110 -17.64 -21.40 23.94
N ILE A 111 -17.29 -20.74 25.05
CA ILE A 111 -16.19 -19.77 25.08
C ILE A 111 -14.91 -20.47 24.66
N TYR A 112 -14.26 -19.95 23.62
CA TYR A 112 -13.10 -20.60 23.04
C TYR A 112 -11.82 -20.29 23.83
N ASN A 113 -10.97 -21.31 24.00
CA ASN A 113 -9.68 -21.23 24.65
C ASN A 113 -8.67 -22.03 23.83
N GLY A 114 -7.60 -21.38 23.35
CA GLY A 114 -6.56 -22.03 22.57
C GLY A 114 -6.06 -21.20 21.40
N LYS A 115 -5.23 -21.83 20.56
CA LYS A 115 -4.70 -21.23 19.34
C LYS A 115 -5.79 -21.07 18.28
N PHE A 116 -5.66 -20.09 17.41
CA PHE A 116 -6.45 -19.98 16.20
C PHE A 116 -5.58 -19.53 15.04
N ILE A 117 -5.98 -19.91 13.82
CA ILE A 117 -5.29 -19.51 12.59
C ILE A 117 -6.34 -19.10 11.56
N ASP A 118 -6.24 -17.86 11.10
CA ASP A 118 -7.03 -17.31 10.02
C ASP A 118 -6.28 -17.45 8.70
N TYR A 119 -7.02 -17.64 7.61
CA TYR A 119 -6.47 -17.89 6.29
C TYR A 119 -7.07 -16.95 5.26
N TYR A 120 -6.23 -16.59 4.29
CA TYR A 120 -6.66 -16.05 3.00
C TYR A 120 -7.38 -17.12 2.19
N TYR A 121 -8.15 -16.72 1.17
CA TYR A 121 -8.83 -17.70 0.31
C TYR A 121 -7.86 -18.51 -0.56
N SER A 122 -6.62 -18.05 -0.73
CA SER A 122 -5.52 -18.85 -1.28
C SER A 122 -5.05 -20.00 -0.37
N GLY A 123 -5.57 -20.09 0.87
CA GLY A 123 -5.18 -21.09 1.86
C GLY A 123 -3.90 -20.72 2.63
N ARG A 124 -3.25 -19.60 2.30
CA ARG A 124 -2.11 -19.07 3.06
C ARG A 124 -2.57 -18.47 4.39
N ILE A 125 -1.67 -18.48 5.38
CA ILE A 125 -1.96 -17.91 6.70
C ILE A 125 -2.14 -16.40 6.57
N GLN A 126 -3.24 -15.88 7.09
CA GLN A 126 -3.55 -14.46 7.20
C GLN A 126 -3.18 -13.92 8.59
N GLY A 127 -3.38 -14.73 9.63
CA GLY A 127 -2.96 -14.38 10.98
C GLY A 127 -3.18 -15.50 11.97
N GLU A 128 -2.47 -15.45 13.09
CA GLU A 128 -2.52 -16.49 14.12
C GLU A 128 -2.34 -15.88 15.51
N GLY A 129 -2.95 -16.48 16.52
CA GLY A 129 -2.88 -16.00 17.90
C GLY A 129 -3.48 -16.97 18.90
N ILE A 130 -3.62 -16.51 20.16
CA ILE A 130 -4.19 -17.30 21.26
C ILE A 130 -5.39 -16.55 21.84
N LEU A 131 -6.47 -17.28 22.05
CA LEU A 131 -7.65 -16.81 22.78
C LEU A 131 -7.65 -17.44 24.18
N LYS A 132 -7.81 -16.62 25.21
CA LYS A 132 -8.02 -17.02 26.61
C LYS A 132 -9.34 -16.43 27.09
N ASN A 133 -10.25 -17.28 27.56
CA ASN A 133 -11.64 -16.92 27.87
C ASN A 133 -12.32 -16.16 26.72
N GLY A 134 -12.07 -16.60 25.48
CA GLY A 134 -12.59 -15.98 24.27
C GLY A 134 -12.04 -14.59 23.97
N LYS A 135 -10.97 -14.15 24.64
CA LYS A 135 -10.30 -12.86 24.41
C LYS A 135 -8.87 -13.06 23.90
N LEU A 136 -8.40 -12.19 23.02
CA LEU A 136 -7.05 -12.26 22.46
C LEU A 136 -6.02 -11.98 23.56
N ASP A 137 -5.08 -12.91 23.75
CA ASP A 137 -4.15 -12.86 24.87
C ASP A 137 -2.78 -13.40 24.43
N GLY A 138 -1.73 -12.59 24.59
CA GLY A 138 -0.39 -12.87 24.09
C GLY A 138 -0.13 -12.33 22.69
N LEU A 139 0.81 -12.95 21.98
CA LEU A 139 1.28 -12.50 20.65
C LEU A 139 0.26 -12.85 19.56
N ARG A 140 -0.14 -11.84 18.80
CA ARG A 140 -0.86 -11.95 17.53
C ARG A 140 0.11 -11.66 16.39
N LYS A 141 0.12 -12.54 15.39
CA LYS A 141 0.83 -12.31 14.13
C LYS A 141 -0.17 -12.18 12.99
N MET A 142 0.11 -11.27 12.07
CA MET A 142 -0.58 -11.16 10.79
C MET A 142 0.44 -11.18 9.67
N TYR A 143 0.01 -11.64 8.50
CA TYR A 143 0.87 -11.83 7.35
C TYR A 143 0.27 -11.14 6.13
N PHE A 144 1.11 -10.74 5.18
CA PHE A 144 0.70 -10.37 3.83
C PHE A 144 0.40 -11.63 3.00
N GLN A 145 -0.23 -11.47 1.84
CA GLN A 145 -0.55 -12.61 0.98
C GLN A 145 0.67 -13.32 0.39
N ASN A 146 1.79 -12.61 0.27
CA ASN A 146 3.06 -13.21 -0.13
C ASN A 146 3.68 -14.08 0.99
N GLY A 147 3.07 -14.13 2.18
CA GLY A 147 3.51 -14.90 3.34
C GLY A 147 4.45 -14.15 4.27
N ASN A 148 4.89 -12.93 3.93
CA ASN A 148 5.72 -12.11 4.80
C ASN A 148 4.91 -11.61 5.99
N LEU A 149 5.56 -11.48 7.14
CA LEU A 149 4.96 -10.92 8.34
C LEU A 149 4.55 -9.48 8.10
N SER A 150 3.32 -9.11 8.45
CA SER A 150 2.80 -7.74 8.33
C SER A 150 2.72 -7.05 9.68
N VAL A 151 2.30 -7.76 10.73
CA VAL A 151 2.13 -7.22 12.08
C VAL A 151 2.50 -8.27 13.13
N GLU A 152 3.22 -7.84 14.17
CA GLU A 152 3.36 -8.53 15.44
C GLU A 152 2.86 -7.61 16.56
N ARG A 153 1.89 -8.06 17.35
CA ARG A 153 1.29 -7.23 18.41
C ARG A 153 0.91 -8.07 19.61
N TYR A 154 1.28 -7.61 20.80
CA TYR A 154 0.90 -8.25 22.06
C TYR A 154 -0.44 -7.73 22.58
N TYR A 155 -1.23 -8.63 23.15
CA TYR A 155 -2.53 -8.33 23.73
C TYR A 155 -2.66 -8.89 25.16
N THR A 156 -3.44 -8.20 25.97
CA THR A 156 -3.94 -8.69 27.26
C THR A 156 -5.44 -8.48 27.30
N ASN A 157 -6.22 -9.55 27.43
CA ASN A 157 -7.69 -9.49 27.43
C ASN A 157 -8.30 -8.71 26.25
N SER A 158 -7.81 -8.95 25.04
CA SER A 158 -8.18 -8.27 23.78
C SER A 158 -7.76 -6.80 23.66
N ILE A 159 -7.04 -6.25 24.63
CA ILE A 159 -6.51 -4.89 24.58
C ILE A 159 -5.02 -5.00 24.24
N SER A 160 -4.55 -4.23 23.25
CA SER A 160 -3.14 -4.22 22.88
C SER A 160 -2.28 -3.74 24.05
N ASN A 161 -1.29 -4.55 24.43
CA ASN A 161 -0.49 -4.35 25.62
C ASN A 161 0.86 -5.07 25.47
N GLY A 162 1.92 -4.31 25.23
CA GLY A 162 3.27 -4.79 24.95
C GLY A 162 3.80 -4.26 23.63
N LEU A 163 4.79 -4.98 23.08
CA LEU A 163 5.48 -4.58 21.86
C LEU A 163 4.55 -4.66 20.64
N GLU A 164 4.69 -3.70 19.75
CA GLU A 164 4.11 -3.69 18.43
C GLU A 164 5.21 -3.52 17.38
N LYS A 165 5.11 -4.29 16.30
CA LYS A 165 5.89 -4.11 15.08
C LYS A 165 4.98 -4.25 13.88
N GLU A 166 5.17 -3.40 12.90
CA GLU A 166 4.59 -3.57 11.57
C GLU A 166 5.68 -3.53 10.51
N TYR A 167 5.41 -4.15 9.37
CA TYR A 167 6.38 -4.38 8.32
C TYR A 167 5.82 -3.93 6.97
N TYR A 168 6.72 -3.60 6.05
CA TYR A 168 6.41 -3.49 4.63
C TYR A 168 6.26 -4.89 4.02
N GLU A 169 5.64 -4.96 2.84
CA GLU A 169 5.37 -6.23 2.17
C GLU A 169 6.65 -7.00 1.78
N ASP A 170 7.78 -6.31 1.64
CA ASP A 170 9.10 -6.92 1.42
C ASP A 170 9.76 -7.46 2.71
N GLY A 171 9.10 -7.31 3.87
CA GLY A 171 9.60 -7.73 5.18
C GLY A 171 10.44 -6.70 5.92
N THR A 172 10.70 -5.52 5.33
CA THR A 172 11.40 -4.43 6.00
C THR A 172 10.55 -3.90 7.15
N LEU A 173 11.15 -3.61 8.31
CA LEU A 173 10.42 -3.03 9.44
C LEU A 173 9.87 -1.65 9.05
N LYS A 174 8.58 -1.43 9.27
CA LYS A 174 7.86 -0.19 8.94
C LYS A 174 7.64 0.68 10.16
N GLN A 175 7.27 0.07 11.28
CA GLN A 175 7.19 0.77 12.56
C GLN A 175 7.37 -0.18 13.74
N LYS A 176 7.76 0.38 14.88
CA LYS A 176 7.74 -0.33 16.17
C LYS A 176 7.51 0.63 17.33
N GLY A 177 6.93 0.11 18.41
CA GLY A 177 6.75 0.82 19.66
C GLY A 177 6.06 -0.05 20.71
N VAL A 178 5.79 0.52 21.88
CA VAL A 178 5.08 -0.18 22.96
C VAL A 178 3.70 0.44 23.13
N LEU A 179 2.71 -0.42 23.30
CA LEU A 179 1.35 -0.06 23.71
C LEU A 179 1.12 -0.47 25.16
N ILE A 180 0.51 0.40 25.96
CA ILE A 180 0.03 0.11 27.30
C ILE A 180 -1.48 0.39 27.31
N PHE A 181 -2.27 -0.67 27.53
CA PHE A 181 -3.74 -0.60 27.46
C PHE A 181 -4.29 0.11 26.20
N GLY A 182 -3.69 -0.19 25.06
CA GLY A 182 -4.08 0.35 23.75
C GLY A 182 -3.56 1.75 23.44
N LYS A 183 -2.67 2.31 24.26
CA LYS A 183 -2.09 3.64 24.07
C LYS A 183 -0.58 3.58 23.91
N GLU A 184 -0.02 4.39 23.03
CA GLU A 184 1.41 4.50 22.79
C GLU A 184 2.16 4.93 24.06
N ASP A 185 3.24 4.24 24.40
CA ASP A 185 4.12 4.60 25.50
C ASP A 185 5.59 4.38 25.10
N GLY A 186 6.44 5.33 25.49
CA GLY A 186 7.85 5.36 25.15
C GLY A 186 8.13 5.75 23.70
N ILE A 187 9.28 5.30 23.20
CA ILE A 187 9.78 5.66 21.87
C ILE A 187 9.09 4.82 20.80
N TRP A 188 8.45 5.52 19.87
CA TRP A 188 7.93 4.95 18.63
C TRP A 188 8.84 5.34 17.48
N GLU A 189 9.20 4.34 16.67
CA GLU A 189 10.02 4.51 15.48
C GLU A 189 9.24 4.11 14.24
N ILE A 190 9.25 4.97 13.23
CA ILE A 190 8.76 4.70 11.89
C ILE A 190 9.97 4.69 10.97
N TYR A 191 9.99 3.79 10.00
CA TYR A 191 11.12 3.60 9.09
C TYR A 191 10.71 3.86 7.64
N PHE A 192 11.68 4.19 6.81
CA PHE A 192 11.56 4.17 5.36
C PHE A 192 11.70 2.73 4.82
N PRO A 193 11.29 2.46 3.57
CA PRO A 193 11.50 1.16 2.93
C PRO A 193 12.97 0.71 2.78
N ASN A 194 13.95 1.62 2.95
CA ASN A 194 15.37 1.24 3.03
C ASN A 194 15.84 0.84 4.45
N GLY A 195 14.93 0.81 5.42
CA GLY A 195 15.21 0.49 6.82
C GLY A 195 15.79 1.63 7.65
N GLN A 196 16.02 2.82 7.08
CA GLN A 196 16.41 4.01 7.85
C GLN A 196 15.24 4.54 8.67
N VAL A 197 15.53 5.11 9.85
CA VAL A 197 14.49 5.74 10.68
C VAL A 197 13.96 6.97 9.93
N LYS A 198 12.65 7.02 9.74
CA LYS A 198 11.90 8.16 9.19
C LYS A 198 11.47 9.13 10.27
N ARG A 199 11.00 8.60 11.40
CA ARG A 199 10.54 9.39 12.53
C ARG A 199 10.77 8.64 13.82
N ARG A 200 11.25 9.33 14.83
CA ARG A 200 11.32 8.85 16.21
C ARG A 200 10.54 9.81 17.09
N THR A 201 9.54 9.32 17.81
CA THR A 201 8.66 10.16 18.64
C THR A 201 8.47 9.53 20.01
N ASN A 202 8.56 10.33 21.07
CA ASN A 202 8.27 9.87 22.42
C ASN A 202 6.80 10.10 22.80
N TYR A 203 6.15 9.06 23.32
CA TYR A 203 4.76 9.09 23.76
C TYR A 203 4.63 8.76 25.24
N LYS A 204 3.67 9.41 25.90
CA LYS A 204 3.22 9.06 27.24
C LYS A 204 1.70 8.93 27.24
N ASN A 205 1.20 7.70 27.50
CA ASN A 205 -0.23 7.41 27.52
C ASN A 205 -0.98 7.88 26.25
N GLY A 206 -0.39 7.68 25.08
CA GLY A 206 -0.94 8.08 23.78
C GLY A 206 -0.80 9.57 23.47
N ILE A 207 -0.19 10.36 24.36
CA ILE A 207 0.05 11.79 24.15
C ILE A 207 1.51 11.96 23.75
N PHE A 208 1.74 12.73 22.68
CA PHE A 208 3.07 13.18 22.31
C PHE A 208 3.65 14.05 23.44
N ASP A 209 4.77 13.60 24.03
CA ASP A 209 5.42 14.25 25.16
C ASP A 209 6.95 14.12 25.02
N GLY A 210 7.63 15.25 24.84
CA GLY A 210 9.08 15.30 24.58
C GLY A 210 9.43 15.58 23.12
N GLU A 211 10.39 14.86 22.56
CA GLU A 211 10.96 15.16 21.25
C GLU A 211 10.41 14.23 20.15
N SER A 212 10.18 14.79 18.96
CA SER A 212 9.97 14.06 17.72
C SER A 212 11.04 14.46 16.71
N THR A 213 11.91 13.54 16.34
CA THR A 213 12.93 13.75 15.31
C THR A 213 12.45 13.14 14.00
N ILE A 214 12.45 13.94 12.93
CA ILE A 214 12.08 13.52 11.58
C ILE A 214 13.35 13.52 10.73
N TYR A 215 13.51 12.49 9.91
CA TYR A 215 14.70 12.27 9.10
C TYR A 215 14.34 12.14 7.62
N TYR A 216 15.29 12.48 6.76
CA TYR A 216 15.32 12.04 5.38
C TYR A 216 15.72 10.56 5.30
N SER A 217 15.42 9.89 4.19
CA SER A 217 15.80 8.48 3.98
C SER A 217 17.31 8.25 3.89
N THR A 218 18.11 9.31 3.80
CA THR A 218 19.57 9.29 3.98
C THR A 218 20.00 9.19 5.45
N GLY A 219 19.08 9.34 6.40
CA GLY A 219 19.35 9.41 7.84
C GLY A 219 19.70 10.81 8.35
N LYS A 220 19.78 11.82 7.47
CA LYS A 220 19.94 13.22 7.88
C LYS A 220 18.68 13.72 8.59
N ILE A 221 18.84 14.55 9.61
CA ILE A 221 17.72 15.16 10.33
C ILE A 221 17.06 16.20 9.42
N LEU A 222 15.77 16.04 9.16
CA LEU A 222 14.94 17.04 8.48
C LEU A 222 14.42 18.07 9.49
N SER A 223 13.92 17.63 10.65
CA SER A 223 13.40 18.53 11.68
C SER A 223 13.35 17.87 13.05
N VAL A 224 13.27 18.73 14.07
CA VAL A 224 12.99 18.35 15.45
C VAL A 224 11.78 19.15 15.91
N GLU A 225 10.77 18.45 16.40
CA GLU A 225 9.54 19.02 16.94
C GLU A 225 9.45 18.69 18.43
N LEU A 226 8.95 19.64 19.23
CA LEU A 226 8.84 19.46 20.68
C LEU A 226 7.37 19.42 21.11
N GLY A 227 7.03 18.41 21.89
CA GLY A 227 5.73 18.19 22.50
C GLY A 227 5.72 18.68 23.93
N GLN A 228 4.81 19.60 24.23
CA GLN A 228 4.52 20.00 25.61
C GLN A 228 3.01 19.95 25.82
N ASN A 229 2.55 19.07 26.73
CA ASN A 229 1.13 18.89 27.05
C ASN A 229 0.26 18.64 25.79
N GLY A 230 0.76 17.84 24.85
CA GLY A 230 0.08 17.51 23.59
C GLY A 230 0.12 18.61 22.52
N LYS A 231 0.75 19.76 22.77
CA LYS A 231 0.99 20.80 21.74
C LYS A 231 2.33 20.57 21.08
N ILE A 232 2.33 20.56 19.75
CA ILE A 232 3.54 20.49 18.92
C ILE A 232 4.08 21.92 18.74
N ILE A 233 5.33 22.12 19.15
CA ILE A 233 6.13 23.29 18.84
C ILE A 233 6.92 22.93 17.57
N PRO A 234 6.56 23.48 16.40
CA PRO A 234 7.20 23.13 15.15
C PRO A 234 8.61 23.72 15.05
N ASP A 235 9.43 23.14 14.18
CA ASP A 235 10.69 23.77 13.75
C ASP A 235 10.37 25.09 13.03
N LYS A 236 10.72 26.23 13.65
CA LYS A 236 10.48 27.57 13.11
C LYS A 236 11.13 27.81 11.75
N ARG A 237 12.24 27.14 11.44
CA ARG A 237 12.87 27.20 10.12
C ARG A 237 11.97 26.52 9.10
N LEU A 238 11.48 25.32 9.42
CA LEU A 238 10.57 24.57 8.55
C LEU A 238 9.20 25.25 8.40
N GLU A 239 8.71 25.93 9.44
CA GLU A 239 7.50 26.76 9.35
C GLU A 239 7.65 27.87 8.30
N LYS A 240 8.76 28.63 8.35
CA LYS A 240 9.05 29.68 7.35
C LYS A 240 9.21 29.12 5.94
N ILE A 241 9.90 27.99 5.80
CA ILE A 241 10.06 27.27 4.53
C ILE A 241 8.68 26.87 4.00
N THR A 242 7.83 26.28 4.83
CA THR A 242 6.47 25.86 4.45
C THR A 242 5.63 27.05 3.97
N GLN A 243 5.72 28.20 4.63
CA GLN A 243 5.05 29.43 4.18
C GLN A 243 5.54 29.89 2.80
N LEU A 244 6.85 29.80 2.53
CA LEU A 244 7.41 30.12 1.20
C LEU A 244 6.93 29.11 0.16
N MET A 245 6.92 27.81 0.47
CA MET A 245 6.43 26.77 -0.44
C MET A 245 4.94 26.92 -0.77
N ASN A 246 4.11 27.28 0.22
CA ASN A 246 2.70 27.58 -0.01
C ASN A 246 2.52 28.78 -0.96
N LYS A 247 3.29 29.85 -0.77
CA LYS A 247 3.30 30.99 -1.69
C LYS A 247 3.78 30.61 -3.09
N SER A 248 4.79 29.75 -3.18
CA SER A 248 5.26 29.23 -4.48
C SER A 248 4.13 28.50 -5.21
N ASN A 249 3.46 27.57 -4.53
CA ASN A 249 2.36 26.80 -5.09
C ASN A 249 1.16 27.68 -5.48
N GLU A 250 0.84 28.69 -4.67
CA GLU A 250 -0.23 29.66 -4.96
C GLU A 250 0.11 30.51 -6.18
N SER A 251 1.33 31.08 -6.23
CA SER A 251 1.82 31.83 -7.40
C SER A 251 1.79 30.97 -8.67
N TYR A 252 2.19 29.70 -8.58
CA TYR A 252 2.15 28.79 -9.72
C TYR A 252 0.72 28.52 -10.22
N LYS A 253 -0.24 28.31 -9.30
CA LYS A 253 -1.67 28.17 -9.64
C LYS A 253 -2.25 29.42 -10.29
N ASN A 254 -1.72 30.60 -9.95
CA ASN A 254 -2.11 31.88 -10.52
C ASN A 254 -1.30 32.26 -11.78
N ASP A 255 -0.58 31.32 -12.38
CA ASP A 255 0.28 31.50 -13.56
C ASP A 255 1.46 32.48 -13.37
N ASP A 256 1.72 32.94 -12.14
CA ASP A 256 2.89 33.75 -11.78
C ASP A 256 4.11 32.85 -11.52
N ARG A 257 4.62 32.28 -12.60
CA ARG A 257 5.79 31.39 -12.61
C ARG A 257 7.03 32.03 -12.00
N LYS A 258 7.24 33.33 -12.26
CA LYS A 258 8.41 34.07 -11.78
C LYS A 258 8.37 34.21 -10.26
N ALA A 259 7.22 34.55 -9.68
CA ALA A 259 7.06 34.57 -8.24
C ALA A 259 7.19 33.16 -7.65
N ALA A 260 6.62 32.14 -8.29
CA ALA A 260 6.71 30.76 -7.83
C ALA A 260 8.16 30.28 -7.68
N LEU A 261 8.98 30.49 -8.72
CA LEU A 261 10.41 30.16 -8.71
C LEU A 261 11.16 30.95 -7.63
N ARG A 262 10.90 32.25 -7.50
CA ARG A 262 11.52 33.10 -6.48
C ARG A 262 11.22 32.62 -5.06
N PHE A 263 10.02 32.12 -4.80
CA PHE A 263 9.68 31.57 -3.48
C PHE A 263 10.39 30.24 -3.21
N CYS A 264 10.59 29.40 -4.23
CA CYS A 264 11.45 28.21 -4.09
C CYS A 264 12.90 28.61 -3.78
N ASP A 265 13.46 29.61 -4.47
CA ASP A 265 14.83 30.07 -4.24
C ASP A 265 15.01 30.55 -2.80
N LYS A 266 14.07 31.34 -2.28
CA LYS A 266 14.09 31.77 -0.87
C LYS A 266 13.99 30.61 0.12
N ALA A 267 13.25 29.55 -0.20
CA ALA A 267 13.18 28.36 0.65
C ALA A 267 14.53 27.64 0.68
N ILE A 268 15.21 27.53 -0.47
CA ILE A 268 16.55 26.93 -0.61
C ILE A 268 17.62 27.79 0.09
N GLU A 269 17.49 29.11 0.08
CA GLU A 269 18.37 30.01 0.84
C GLU A 269 18.25 29.81 2.36
N LEU A 270 17.05 29.49 2.86
CA LEU A 270 16.82 29.20 4.28
C LEU A 270 17.34 27.82 4.67
N ASP A 271 17.21 26.82 3.79
CA ASP A 271 17.80 25.51 3.95
C ASP A 271 18.12 24.88 2.59
N ASN A 272 19.42 24.79 2.30
CA ASN A 272 19.90 24.22 1.05
C ASN A 272 19.86 22.68 1.01
N GLU A 273 19.49 22.05 2.12
CA GLU A 273 19.23 20.61 2.26
C GLU A 273 17.73 20.30 2.34
N TYR A 274 16.85 21.25 2.00
CA TYR A 274 15.40 20.98 1.96
C TYR A 274 14.96 20.39 0.60
N ALA A 275 14.79 19.06 0.54
CA ALA A 275 14.51 18.33 -0.70
C ALA A 275 13.28 18.84 -1.47
N GLU A 276 12.19 19.14 -0.78
CA GLU A 276 10.90 19.52 -1.36
C GLU A 276 10.98 20.83 -2.15
N ALA A 277 11.84 21.78 -1.74
CA ALA A 277 12.00 23.03 -2.48
C ALA A 277 12.65 22.82 -3.85
N TYR A 278 13.65 21.94 -3.94
CA TYR A 278 14.25 21.54 -5.21
C TYR A 278 13.25 20.74 -6.06
N PHE A 279 12.50 19.82 -5.46
CA PHE A 279 11.46 19.08 -6.17
C PHE A 279 10.40 20.01 -6.79
N SER A 280 9.89 20.98 -6.03
CA SER A 280 8.93 21.97 -6.52
C SER A 280 9.53 22.82 -7.63
N ARG A 281 10.74 23.34 -7.45
CA ARG A 281 11.42 24.17 -8.47
C ARG A 281 11.66 23.38 -9.77
N GLY A 282 12.11 22.13 -9.65
CA GLY A 282 12.30 21.22 -10.77
C GLY A 282 11.00 20.87 -11.50
N THR A 283 9.90 20.70 -10.75
CA THR A 283 8.58 20.45 -11.34
C THR A 283 8.03 21.65 -12.11
N ILE A 284 8.19 22.86 -11.56
CA ILE A 284 7.85 24.09 -12.28
C ILE A 284 8.65 24.17 -13.58
N LYS A 285 9.98 24.01 -13.51
CA LYS A 285 10.87 24.02 -14.68
C LYS A 285 10.53 22.95 -15.72
N LEU A 286 10.13 21.75 -15.28
CA LEU A 286 9.67 20.68 -16.16
C LEU A 286 8.45 21.10 -16.98
N ASN A 287 7.48 21.76 -16.33
CA ASN A 287 6.28 22.26 -17.00
C ASN A 287 6.59 23.45 -17.92
N GLU A 288 7.61 24.23 -17.60
CA GLU A 288 8.16 25.30 -18.47
C GLU A 288 9.12 24.80 -19.55
N MET A 289 9.25 23.47 -19.70
CA MET A 289 10.11 22.82 -20.69
C MET A 289 11.61 23.11 -20.53
N GLN A 290 12.03 23.56 -19.35
CA GLN A 290 13.42 23.75 -18.96
C GLN A 290 13.98 22.42 -18.45
N PHE A 291 14.11 21.44 -19.35
CA PHE A 291 14.30 20.05 -18.96
C PHE A 291 15.64 19.78 -18.29
N ASP A 292 16.72 20.43 -18.73
CA ASP A 292 18.05 20.23 -18.13
C ASP A 292 18.11 20.79 -16.71
N GLU A 293 17.54 21.97 -16.50
CA GLU A 293 17.45 22.61 -15.20
C GLU A 293 16.48 21.87 -14.27
N ALA A 294 15.39 21.31 -14.82
CA ALA A 294 14.48 20.44 -14.08
C ALA A 294 15.19 19.17 -13.60
N ILE A 295 15.95 18.50 -14.47
CA ILE A 295 16.74 17.31 -14.10
C ILE A 295 17.74 17.64 -13.00
N ALA A 296 18.45 18.77 -13.10
CA ALA A 296 19.42 19.18 -12.07
C ALA A 296 18.78 19.41 -10.69
N ASP A 297 17.62 20.05 -10.65
CA ASP A 297 16.86 20.25 -9.40
C ASP A 297 16.34 18.92 -8.84
N LEU A 298 15.83 18.03 -9.69
CA LEU A 298 15.34 16.72 -9.28
C LEU A 298 16.48 15.81 -8.80
N ASP A 299 17.66 15.88 -9.43
CA ASP A 299 18.88 15.21 -8.96
C ASP A 299 19.28 15.71 -7.57
N LYS A 300 19.21 17.03 -7.34
CA LYS A 300 19.51 17.61 -6.02
C LYS A 300 18.49 17.16 -4.97
N ALA A 301 17.19 17.18 -5.28
CA ALA A 301 16.15 16.66 -4.39
C ALA A 301 16.40 15.19 -4.01
N LEU A 302 16.70 14.35 -4.99
CA LEU A 302 16.94 12.91 -4.80
C LEU A 302 18.28 12.60 -4.13
N SER A 303 19.26 13.52 -4.17
CA SER A 303 20.48 13.39 -3.36
C SER A 303 20.23 13.57 -1.86
N ILE A 304 19.16 14.29 -1.50
CA ILE A 304 18.76 14.57 -0.11
C ILE A 304 17.75 13.52 0.37
N GLU A 305 16.73 13.25 -0.45
CA GLU A 305 15.65 12.29 -0.20
C GLU A 305 15.51 11.29 -1.36
N PRO A 306 16.36 10.24 -1.40
CA PRO A 306 16.34 9.24 -2.47
C PRO A 306 15.05 8.43 -2.61
N PHE A 307 14.14 8.47 -1.63
CA PHE A 307 12.88 7.73 -1.61
C PHE A 307 11.66 8.62 -1.93
N MET A 308 11.88 9.84 -2.44
CA MET A 308 10.80 10.71 -2.95
C MET A 308 10.32 10.23 -4.33
N SER A 309 9.37 9.28 -4.36
CA SER A 309 8.84 8.67 -5.58
C SER A 309 8.44 9.69 -6.66
N ASN A 310 7.77 10.77 -6.28
CA ASN A 310 7.32 11.81 -7.21
C ASN A 310 8.49 12.53 -7.91
N ALA A 311 9.61 12.75 -7.22
CA ALA A 311 10.81 13.35 -7.80
C ALA A 311 11.50 12.38 -8.78
N ILE A 312 11.50 11.08 -8.47
CA ILE A 312 11.99 10.03 -9.36
C ILE A 312 11.16 10.00 -10.66
N SER A 313 9.83 9.96 -10.54
CA SER A 313 8.89 10.00 -11.67
C SER A 313 9.09 11.26 -12.51
N ASN A 314 9.15 12.44 -11.88
CA ASN A 314 9.37 13.69 -12.59
C ASN A 314 10.74 13.72 -13.30
N ARG A 315 11.78 13.08 -12.75
CA ARG A 315 13.09 13.02 -13.38
C ARG A 315 13.05 12.14 -14.63
N ALA A 316 12.36 11.01 -14.58
CA ALA A 316 12.11 10.17 -15.76
C ALA A 316 11.38 10.96 -16.85
N PHE A 317 10.30 11.66 -16.50
CA PHE A 317 9.55 12.46 -17.47
C PHE A 317 10.34 13.66 -18.00
N ALA A 318 11.17 14.30 -17.18
CA ALA A 318 12.05 15.37 -17.65
C ALA A 318 13.05 14.84 -18.68
N ARG A 319 13.65 13.65 -18.45
CA ARG A 319 14.52 12.99 -19.42
C ARG A 319 13.77 12.62 -20.71
N ILE A 320 12.57 12.04 -20.62
CA ILE A 320 11.74 11.69 -21.79
C ILE A 320 11.42 12.95 -22.61
N ARG A 321 10.84 13.97 -21.96
CA ARG A 321 10.38 15.19 -22.62
C ARG A 321 11.54 15.99 -23.23
N LYS A 322 12.72 15.97 -22.61
CA LYS A 322 13.94 16.55 -23.18
C LYS A 322 14.19 16.07 -24.62
N TYR A 323 13.97 14.78 -24.90
CA TYR A 323 14.16 14.22 -26.24
C TYR A 323 12.93 14.38 -27.13
N GLU A 324 11.72 14.23 -26.58
CA GLU A 324 10.47 14.45 -27.33
C GLU A 324 10.40 15.88 -27.91
N PHE A 325 10.97 16.86 -27.20
CA PHE A 325 10.95 18.27 -27.59
C PHE A 325 12.32 18.84 -28.04
N LYS A 326 13.37 18.02 -28.17
CA LYS A 326 14.75 18.50 -28.41
C LYS A 326 14.90 19.42 -29.63
N ASN A 327 14.21 19.08 -30.71
CA ASN A 327 14.26 19.81 -31.99
C ASN A 327 12.94 20.55 -32.27
N SER A 328 12.17 20.81 -31.22
CA SER A 328 10.88 21.47 -31.33
C SER A 328 11.04 22.99 -31.46
N ARG A 329 10.17 23.58 -32.26
CA ARG A 329 10.02 25.04 -32.37
C ARG A 329 8.74 25.46 -31.66
N LYS A 330 8.84 26.41 -30.74
CA LYS A 330 7.67 27.14 -30.22
C LYS A 330 7.09 28.00 -31.36
N LEU A 331 5.84 27.76 -31.70
CA LEU A 331 5.09 28.50 -32.73
C LEU A 331 4.30 29.66 -32.14
N VAL A 332 3.66 29.41 -30.99
CA VAL A 332 2.88 30.39 -30.23
C VAL A 332 3.22 30.20 -28.76
N GLU A 333 3.42 31.30 -28.05
CA GLU A 333 3.59 31.32 -26.61
C GLU A 333 2.87 32.55 -26.08
N ASN A 334 1.77 32.33 -25.36
CA ASN A 334 1.07 33.36 -24.59
C ASN A 334 0.74 32.81 -23.20
N SER A 335 0.05 33.60 -22.37
CA SER A 335 -0.29 33.22 -20.99
C SER A 335 -1.20 31.99 -20.88
N GLU A 336 -1.87 31.57 -21.96
CA GLU A 336 -2.83 30.46 -21.93
C GLU A 336 -2.34 29.23 -22.71
N ILE A 337 -1.60 29.43 -23.80
CA ILE A 337 -1.27 28.37 -24.75
C ILE A 337 0.18 28.49 -25.19
N THR A 338 0.90 27.37 -25.10
CA THR A 338 2.15 27.15 -25.81
C THR A 338 1.92 26.13 -26.92
N VAL A 339 2.01 26.56 -28.18
CA VAL A 339 1.92 25.70 -29.36
C VAL A 339 3.31 25.37 -29.84
N ILE A 340 3.58 24.08 -30.05
CA ILE A 340 4.92 23.58 -30.36
C ILE A 340 4.83 22.65 -31.56
N ALA A 341 5.67 22.92 -32.56
CA ALA A 341 5.90 22.00 -33.66
C ALA A 341 7.16 21.22 -33.39
N SER A 342 7.02 19.90 -33.22
CA SER A 342 8.17 19.01 -33.16
C SER A 342 8.62 18.68 -34.58
N LYS A 343 9.93 18.80 -34.85
CA LYS A 343 10.54 18.13 -36.01
C LYS A 343 10.65 16.64 -35.72
N GLU A 344 11.17 15.86 -36.67
CA GLU A 344 11.36 14.41 -36.56
C GLU A 344 11.75 13.97 -35.13
N LYS A 345 11.10 12.90 -34.67
CA LYS A 345 11.28 12.34 -33.34
C LYS A 345 12.76 12.04 -33.12
N VAL A 346 13.36 12.70 -32.13
CA VAL A 346 14.74 12.40 -31.73
C VAL A 346 14.73 11.11 -30.93
N GLU A 347 15.54 10.14 -31.35
CA GLU A 347 15.71 8.92 -30.59
C GLU A 347 16.41 9.19 -29.26
N ILE A 348 15.86 8.63 -28.18
CA ILE A 348 16.48 8.67 -26.85
C ILE A 348 17.72 7.75 -26.87
N PRO A 349 18.93 8.25 -26.55
CA PRO A 349 20.11 7.43 -26.45
C PRO A 349 19.92 6.28 -25.45
N GLN A 350 20.53 5.12 -25.73
CA GLN A 350 20.37 3.92 -24.91
C GLN A 350 20.71 4.17 -23.42
N THR A 351 21.79 4.93 -23.17
CA THR A 351 22.22 5.32 -21.81
C THR A 351 21.18 6.15 -21.06
N GLU A 352 20.34 6.91 -21.77
CA GLU A 352 19.24 7.67 -21.16
C GLU A 352 17.98 6.82 -20.99
N LYS A 353 17.69 5.91 -21.92
CA LYS A 353 16.62 4.90 -21.75
C LYS A 353 16.85 4.09 -20.47
N GLU A 354 18.09 3.67 -20.21
CA GLU A 354 18.44 2.95 -18.97
C GLU A 354 18.14 3.75 -17.70
N LYS A 355 18.50 5.05 -17.67
CA LYS A 355 18.19 5.94 -16.53
C LYS A 355 16.69 6.13 -16.35
N ILE A 356 15.96 6.38 -17.44
CA ILE A 356 14.49 6.49 -17.43
C ILE A 356 13.88 5.22 -16.85
N CYS A 357 14.36 4.05 -17.26
CA CYS A 357 13.83 2.78 -16.80
C CYS A 357 14.12 2.48 -15.34
N ASN A 358 15.31 2.83 -14.88
CA ASN A 358 15.64 2.72 -13.46
C ASN A 358 14.71 3.61 -12.62
N ASP A 359 14.52 4.86 -13.04
CA ASP A 359 13.62 5.80 -12.34
C ASP A 359 12.18 5.30 -12.33
N LEU A 360 11.61 4.90 -13.48
CA LEU A 360 10.21 4.44 -13.56
C LEU A 360 9.99 3.18 -12.71
N LYS A 361 10.88 2.18 -12.80
CA LYS A 361 10.78 0.95 -12.00
C LYS A 361 10.92 1.23 -10.50
N GLN A 362 11.82 2.15 -10.13
CA GLN A 362 11.99 2.55 -8.73
C GLN A 362 10.77 3.30 -8.20
N ALA A 363 10.19 4.22 -8.97
CA ALA A 363 8.98 4.94 -8.57
C ALA A 363 7.79 3.99 -8.35
N ILE A 364 7.57 3.05 -9.28
CA ILE A 364 6.55 2.00 -9.17
C ILE A 364 6.77 1.16 -7.91
N LYS A 365 8.02 0.74 -7.66
CA LYS A 365 8.38 -0.04 -6.45
C LYS A 365 8.08 0.73 -5.16
N LEU A 366 8.21 2.06 -5.18
CA LEU A 366 7.88 2.94 -4.06
C LEU A 366 6.38 3.30 -3.97
N GLY A 367 5.55 2.77 -4.87
CA GLY A 367 4.09 2.89 -4.83
C GLY A 367 3.50 3.93 -5.77
N ASP A 368 4.31 4.57 -6.62
CA ASP A 368 3.81 5.53 -7.62
C ASP A 368 3.25 4.79 -8.84
N ASN A 369 2.00 4.34 -8.71
CA ASN A 369 1.30 3.51 -9.69
C ASN A 369 0.35 4.34 -10.59
N LEU A 370 0.66 5.62 -10.84
CA LEU A 370 -0.10 6.43 -11.78
C LEU A 370 -0.05 5.81 -13.19
N GLU A 371 -1.17 5.81 -13.90
CA GLU A 371 -1.30 5.18 -15.22
C GLU A 371 -0.22 5.63 -16.20
N MET A 372 0.07 6.93 -16.25
CA MET A 372 1.12 7.49 -17.11
C MET A 372 2.53 6.93 -16.82
N ILE A 373 2.83 6.54 -15.57
CA ILE A 373 4.13 5.96 -15.20
C ILE A 373 4.19 4.51 -15.69
N LEU A 374 3.10 3.76 -15.52
CA LEU A 374 2.99 2.37 -15.99
C LEU A 374 3.07 2.26 -17.51
N GLU A 375 2.43 3.20 -18.21
CA GLU A 375 2.51 3.33 -19.67
C GLU A 375 3.92 3.70 -20.12
N ALA A 376 4.56 4.67 -19.45
CA ALA A 376 5.93 5.04 -19.74
C ALA A 376 6.90 3.88 -19.52
N GLU A 377 6.75 3.11 -18.45
CA GLU A 377 7.59 1.92 -18.18
C GLU A 377 7.41 0.89 -19.29
N THR A 378 6.17 0.64 -19.71
CA THR A 378 5.88 -0.30 -20.80
C THR A 378 6.46 0.18 -22.14
N LYS A 379 6.45 1.49 -22.41
CA LYS A 379 6.93 2.05 -23.68
C LYS A 379 8.45 2.15 -23.78
N TYR A 380 9.13 2.42 -22.66
CA TYR A 380 10.55 2.74 -22.67
C TYR A 380 11.45 1.61 -22.12
N CYS A 381 10.89 0.61 -21.42
CA CYS A 381 11.66 -0.38 -20.66
C CYS A 381 11.38 -1.84 -20.98
N LYS A 382 10.31 -2.11 -21.71
CA LYS A 382 9.94 -3.41 -22.26
C LYS A 382 10.05 -3.32 -23.78
#